data_AF-A0A932Z7A6-F1
#
_entry.id   AF-A0A932Z7A6-F1
#
_cell.length_a   1.000
_cell.length_b   1.000
_cell.length_c   1.000
_cell.angle_alpha   90.00
_cell.angle_beta   90.00
_cell.angle_gamma   90.00
#
_symmetry.space_group_name_H-M   'P 1'
#
loop_
_entity.id
_entity.type
_entity.pdbx_description
1 polymer ?
#
loop_
_entity_poly.entity_id
_entity_poly.type
_entity_poly.pdbx_seq_one_letter_code
_entity_poly.pdbx_strand_id
1 'polypeptide(L)'
;MAAPAPARLETLVRSFRELQGSGAMEGLWRLRWGREQEALALLQEERVRTLTLAEAETLHRSLPVSQRRRREFLGNTIEQVREALWFLLYEQAPYEVRVWEVLDEGGGYRLRGADLCVVSALLGVHQPTSFGLADAMSIRALRRLGLLRPFAGNESYAGRFQKVQEALWRLRALAGFQDFQETDIFLGALARGMLSA
;
A
#
# COMPACT_ATOMS: atom_id res chain seq x y z
N MET A 1 -10.89 22.94 -0.49
CA MET A 1 -11.84 21.82 -0.37
C MET A 1 -11.92 21.43 1.10
N ALA A 2 -13.13 21.48 1.66
CA ALA A 2 -13.39 21.15 3.07
C ALA A 2 -13.20 19.65 3.33
N ALA A 3 -12.87 19.28 4.57
CA ALA A 3 -12.88 17.91 5.06
C ALA A 3 -14.25 17.24 4.73
N PRO A 4 -14.32 15.90 4.59
CA PRO A 4 -15.60 15.25 4.37
C PRO A 4 -16.51 15.60 5.56
N ALA A 5 -17.75 16.03 5.28
CA ALA A 5 -18.73 16.20 6.34
C ALA A 5 -18.82 14.87 7.11
N PRO A 6 -18.59 14.83 8.44
CA PRO A 6 -18.51 13.60 9.22
C PRO A 6 -19.66 12.62 8.95
N ALA A 7 -20.88 13.14 8.82
CA ALA A 7 -22.08 12.37 8.50
C ALA A 7 -21.99 11.57 7.18
N ARG A 8 -21.28 12.09 6.16
CA ARG A 8 -21.11 11.38 4.88
C ARG A 8 -20.21 10.17 5.01
N LEU A 9 -19.13 10.28 5.78
CA LEU A 9 -18.22 9.15 5.99
C LEU A 9 -18.90 8.05 6.80
N GLU A 10 -19.66 8.41 7.83
CA GLU A 10 -20.43 7.46 8.64
C GLU A 10 -21.45 6.66 7.81
N THR A 11 -22.17 7.31 6.89
CA THR A 11 -23.09 6.61 5.96
C THR A 11 -22.35 5.63 5.07
N LEU A 12 -21.21 6.04 4.49
CA LEU A 12 -20.38 5.16 3.64
C LEU A 12 -19.85 3.96 4.41
N VAL A 13 -19.38 4.15 5.64
CA VAL A 13 -18.87 3.07 6.51
C VAL A 13 -19.99 2.10 6.88
N ARG A 14 -21.20 2.59 7.15
CA ARG A 14 -22.35 1.73 7.43
C ARG A 14 -22.73 0.87 6.23
N SER A 15 -22.88 1.49 5.04
CA SER A 15 -23.14 0.79 3.78
C SER A 15 -22.06 -0.25 3.48
N PHE A 16 -20.80 0.07 3.78
CA PHE A 16 -19.69 -0.87 3.62
C PHE A 16 -19.82 -2.10 4.54
N ARG A 17 -20.15 -1.91 5.83
CA ARG A 17 -20.34 -3.01 6.78
C ARG A 17 -21.52 -3.91 6.40
N GLU A 18 -22.61 -3.34 5.89
CA GLU A 18 -23.74 -4.09 5.35
C GLU A 18 -23.32 -4.96 4.15
N LEU A 19 -22.55 -4.38 3.22
CA LEU A 19 -22.02 -5.11 2.06
C LEU A 19 -21.04 -6.22 2.47
N GLN A 20 -20.15 -5.97 3.44
CA GLN A 20 -19.26 -7.00 3.98
C GLN A 20 -20.06 -8.17 4.56
N GLY A 21 -21.14 -7.91 5.31
CA GLY A 21 -22.00 -8.94 5.88
C GLY A 21 -22.72 -9.83 4.86
N SER A 22 -22.88 -9.35 3.62
CA SER A 22 -23.50 -10.11 2.53
C SER A 22 -22.53 -10.97 1.70
N GLY A 23 -21.22 -10.90 1.96
CA GLY A 23 -20.20 -11.60 1.17
C GLY A 23 -19.85 -10.93 -0.17
N ALA A 24 -20.52 -9.82 -0.53
CA ALA A 24 -20.28 -9.10 -1.79
C ALA A 24 -18.83 -8.60 -1.97
N MET A 25 -18.06 -8.52 -0.88
CA MET A 25 -16.67 -8.07 -0.87
C MET A 25 -15.63 -9.18 -1.11
N GLU A 26 -16.02 -10.46 -1.08
CA GLU A 26 -15.07 -11.58 -1.20
C GLU A 26 -14.26 -11.55 -2.51
N GLY A 27 -14.92 -11.24 -3.63
CA GLY A 27 -14.27 -11.14 -4.92
C GLY A 27 -13.22 -10.02 -4.96
N LEU A 28 -13.53 -8.88 -4.33
CA LEU A 28 -12.60 -7.76 -4.23
C LEU A 28 -11.42 -8.08 -3.31
N TRP A 29 -11.68 -8.75 -2.19
CA TRP A 29 -10.64 -9.22 -1.28
C TRP A 29 -9.70 -10.20 -1.98
N ARG A 30 -10.24 -11.23 -2.64
CA ARG A 30 -9.43 -12.23 -3.36
C ARG A 30 -8.60 -11.61 -4.47
N LEU A 31 -9.15 -10.63 -5.18
CA LEU A 31 -8.44 -9.90 -6.23
C LEU A 31 -7.25 -9.10 -5.68
N ARG A 32 -7.38 -8.51 -4.48
CA ARG A 32 -6.36 -7.66 -3.88
C ARG A 32 -5.36 -8.46 -3.06
N TRP A 33 -5.85 -9.23 -2.09
CA TRP A 33 -5.05 -9.84 -1.02
C TRP A 33 -5.02 -11.36 -1.08
N GLY A 34 -5.59 -11.99 -2.13
CA GLY A 34 -5.66 -13.45 -2.24
C GLY A 34 -4.30 -14.18 -2.32
N ARG A 35 -3.20 -13.45 -2.56
CA ARG A 35 -1.83 -14.00 -2.57
C ARG A 35 -0.94 -13.42 -1.47
N GLU A 36 -1.52 -12.76 -0.47
CA GLU A 36 -0.77 -12.13 0.61
C GLU A 36 0.15 -13.11 1.33
N GLN A 37 -0.35 -14.30 1.69
CA GLN A 37 0.44 -15.29 2.44
C GLN A 37 1.71 -15.72 1.70
N GLU A 38 1.65 -15.79 0.37
CA GLU A 38 2.81 -16.10 -0.47
C GLU A 38 3.82 -14.96 -0.44
N ALA A 39 3.37 -13.71 -0.51
CA ALA A 39 4.24 -12.55 -0.36
C ALA A 39 4.84 -12.49 1.05
N LEU A 40 4.04 -12.67 2.10
CA LEU A 40 4.48 -12.62 3.50
C LEU A 40 5.52 -13.70 3.83
N ALA A 41 5.36 -14.91 3.27
CA ALA A 41 6.34 -15.98 3.44
C ALA A 41 7.71 -15.63 2.84
N LEU A 42 7.73 -14.90 1.73
CA LEU A 42 8.95 -14.45 1.07
C LEU A 42 9.55 -13.20 1.71
N LEU A 43 8.74 -12.43 2.46
CA LEU A 43 9.17 -11.23 3.15
C LEU A 43 9.75 -11.47 4.54
N GLN A 44 9.75 -12.70 5.08
CA GLN A 44 10.39 -13.01 6.36
C GLN A 44 11.89 -12.68 6.35
N GLU A 45 12.46 -12.20 7.46
CA GLU A 45 13.82 -11.63 7.49
C GLU A 45 14.88 -12.56 6.90
N GLU A 46 14.91 -13.82 7.36
CA GLU A 46 15.87 -14.82 6.86
C GLU A 46 15.62 -15.21 5.40
N ARG A 47 14.36 -15.13 4.96
CA ARG A 47 13.98 -15.40 3.57
C ARG A 47 14.42 -14.26 2.67
N VAL A 48 14.22 -13.00 3.08
CA VAL A 48 14.68 -11.82 2.34
C VAL A 48 16.17 -11.89 2.07
N ARG A 49 17.00 -12.28 3.05
CA ARG A 49 18.45 -12.41 2.87
C ARG A 49 18.87 -13.50 1.88
N THR A 50 18.01 -14.49 1.63
CA THR A 50 18.30 -15.66 0.79
C THR A 50 17.47 -15.72 -0.50
N LEU A 51 16.62 -14.71 -0.77
CA LEU A 51 15.72 -14.66 -1.94
C LEU A 51 16.45 -14.97 -3.24
N THR A 52 15.94 -15.88 -4.04
CA THR A 52 16.41 -16.08 -5.42
C THR A 52 15.71 -15.10 -6.37
N LEU A 53 16.23 -14.94 -7.60
CA LEU A 53 15.55 -14.15 -8.64
C LEU A 53 14.14 -14.67 -8.95
N ALA A 54 13.97 -15.99 -8.97
CA ALA A 54 12.66 -16.62 -9.18
C ALA A 54 11.70 -16.28 -8.03
N GLU A 55 12.17 -16.29 -6.79
CA GLU A 55 11.37 -15.89 -5.64
C GLU A 55 11.08 -14.39 -5.60
N ALA A 56 12.02 -13.54 -6.02
CA ALA A 56 11.79 -12.10 -6.17
C ALA A 56 10.69 -11.81 -7.22
N GLU A 57 10.66 -12.57 -8.32
CA GLU A 57 9.56 -12.51 -9.28
C GLU A 57 8.24 -12.97 -8.68
N THR A 58 8.24 -14.10 -7.95
CA THR A 58 7.06 -14.60 -7.26
C THR A 58 6.53 -13.57 -6.28
N LEU A 59 7.39 -12.99 -5.45
CA LEU A 59 7.06 -11.91 -4.51
C LEU A 59 6.35 -10.76 -5.24
N HIS A 60 6.95 -10.20 -6.29
CA HIS A 60 6.35 -9.08 -7.02
C HIS A 60 4.97 -9.44 -7.63
N ARG A 61 4.80 -10.68 -8.10
CA ARG A 61 3.52 -11.17 -8.65
C ARG A 61 2.46 -11.40 -7.58
N SER A 62 2.85 -11.60 -6.33
CA SER A 62 1.95 -11.83 -5.20
C SER A 62 1.54 -10.54 -4.49
N LEU A 63 2.25 -9.43 -4.73
CA LEU A 63 1.87 -8.12 -4.21
C LEU A 63 0.54 -7.62 -4.81
N PRO A 64 -0.28 -6.88 -4.04
CA PRO A 64 -1.57 -6.29 -4.45
C PRO A 64 -1.43 -5.10 -5.43
N VAL A 65 -0.46 -5.14 -6.34
CA VAL A 65 -0.05 -4.01 -7.20
C VAL A 65 -0.14 -4.33 -8.68
N SER A 66 -0.15 -3.27 -9.50
CA SER A 66 -0.05 -3.42 -10.95
C SER A 66 1.29 -4.04 -11.36
N GLN A 67 1.25 -4.99 -12.28
CA GLN A 67 2.46 -5.68 -12.76
C GLN A 67 3.25 -4.89 -13.83
N ARG A 68 2.88 -3.63 -14.09
CA ARG A 68 3.52 -2.78 -15.11
C ARG A 68 5.00 -2.51 -14.85
N ARG A 69 5.41 -2.39 -13.58
CA ARG A 69 6.80 -2.13 -13.18
C ARG A 69 7.63 -3.39 -12.95
N ARG A 70 7.04 -4.58 -13.12
CA ARG A 70 7.70 -5.86 -12.84
C ARG A 70 9.01 -6.02 -13.62
N ARG A 71 9.04 -5.62 -14.89
CA ARG A 71 10.25 -5.72 -15.72
C ARG A 71 11.39 -4.84 -15.19
N GLU A 72 11.08 -3.65 -14.71
CA GLU A 72 12.07 -2.74 -14.11
C GLU A 72 12.57 -3.30 -12.77
N PHE A 73 11.67 -3.86 -11.96
CA PHE A 73 12.01 -4.54 -10.70
C PHE A 73 12.94 -5.75 -10.92
N LEU A 74 12.63 -6.60 -11.89
CA LEU A 74 13.47 -7.75 -12.24
C LEU A 74 14.75 -7.38 -12.99
N GLY A 75 14.93 -6.09 -13.33
CA GLY A 75 16.17 -5.57 -13.88
C GLY A 75 17.23 -5.25 -12.81
N ASN A 76 16.87 -5.29 -11.52
CA ASN A 76 17.85 -5.20 -10.43
C ASN A 76 18.59 -6.54 -10.27
N THR A 77 19.82 -6.48 -9.76
CA THR A 77 20.50 -7.68 -9.28
C THR A 77 19.78 -8.23 -8.05
N ILE A 78 19.96 -9.52 -7.75
CA ILE A 78 19.28 -10.10 -6.59
C ILE A 78 19.83 -9.53 -5.28
N GLU A 79 21.12 -9.21 -5.22
CA GLU A 79 21.77 -8.53 -4.10
C GLU A 79 21.09 -7.18 -3.81
N GLN A 80 20.88 -6.35 -4.84
CA GLN A 80 20.16 -5.09 -4.71
C GLN A 80 18.73 -5.27 -4.20
N VAL A 81 18.01 -6.29 -4.69
CA VAL A 81 16.65 -6.59 -4.20
C VAL A 81 16.69 -6.98 -2.73
N ARG A 82 17.60 -7.87 -2.33
CA ARG A 82 17.72 -8.35 -0.95
C ARG A 82 18.08 -7.20 0.01
N GLU A 83 19.07 -6.39 -0.35
CA GLU A 83 19.51 -5.24 0.46
C GLU A 83 18.40 -4.21 0.60
N ALA A 84 17.75 -3.83 -0.50
CA ALA A 84 16.65 -2.85 -0.46
C ALA A 84 15.45 -3.36 0.35
N LEU A 85 15.07 -4.64 0.19
CA LEU A 85 13.98 -5.23 0.96
C LEU A 85 14.33 -5.35 2.45
N TRP A 86 15.54 -5.80 2.78
CA TRP A 86 15.95 -5.93 4.18
C TRP A 86 16.00 -4.56 4.84
N PHE A 87 16.60 -3.56 4.18
CA PHE A 87 16.64 -2.19 4.65
C PHE A 87 15.22 -1.61 4.82
N LEU A 88 14.33 -1.81 3.85
CA LEU A 88 12.96 -1.30 3.91
C LEU A 88 12.14 -1.91 5.06
N LEU A 89 12.34 -3.19 5.36
CA LEU A 89 11.42 -3.95 6.24
C LEU A 89 11.97 -4.13 7.66
N TYR A 90 13.29 -4.26 7.82
CA TYR A 90 13.92 -4.73 9.06
C TYR A 90 14.90 -3.74 9.69
N GLU A 91 15.39 -2.75 8.93
CA GLU A 91 16.26 -1.72 9.52
C GLU A 91 15.53 -0.92 10.61
N GLN A 92 16.26 -0.48 11.64
CA GLN A 92 15.72 0.24 12.80
C GLN A 92 15.51 1.74 12.54
N ALA A 93 15.93 2.23 11.37
CA ALA A 93 15.72 3.61 10.97
C ALA A 93 14.20 3.93 10.89
N PRO A 94 13.80 5.19 11.14
CA PRO A 94 12.42 5.63 10.94
C PRO A 94 11.90 5.24 9.54
N TYR A 95 10.62 4.90 9.44
CA TYR A 95 10.08 4.39 8.17
C TYR A 95 10.21 5.42 7.04
N GLU A 96 10.17 6.72 7.37
CA GLU A 96 10.35 7.82 6.43
C GLU A 96 11.74 7.77 5.77
N VAL A 97 12.77 7.48 6.58
CA VAL A 97 14.14 7.29 6.09
C VAL A 97 14.21 6.03 5.22
N ARG A 98 13.66 4.91 5.71
CA ARG A 98 13.63 3.64 4.96
C ARG A 98 12.94 3.77 3.60
N VAL A 99 11.83 4.49 3.55
CA VAL A 99 11.08 4.75 2.32
C VAL A 99 11.84 5.70 1.40
N TRP A 100 12.45 6.75 1.92
CA TRP A 100 13.26 7.69 1.14
C TRP A 100 14.45 7.00 0.45
N GLU A 101 15.17 6.18 1.20
CA GLU A 101 16.32 5.42 0.70
C GLU A 101 15.98 4.47 -0.47
N VAL A 102 14.73 4.01 -0.54
CA VAL A 102 14.26 3.08 -1.59
C VAL A 102 13.60 3.81 -2.77
N LEU A 103 12.84 4.88 -2.51
CA LEU A 103 12.02 5.57 -3.52
C LEU A 103 12.74 6.71 -4.23
N ASP A 104 13.52 7.51 -3.52
CA ASP A 104 14.04 8.77 -4.01
C ASP A 104 15.40 8.59 -4.69
N GLU A 105 15.73 9.50 -5.63
CA GLU A 105 16.88 9.30 -6.51
C GLU A 105 18.24 9.32 -5.80
N GLY A 106 18.30 9.98 -4.65
CA GLY A 106 19.49 10.07 -3.81
C GLY A 106 19.61 8.96 -2.76
N GLY A 107 18.67 8.01 -2.72
CA GLY A 107 18.69 6.89 -1.79
C GLY A 107 19.75 5.84 -2.17
N GLY A 108 20.46 5.33 -1.16
CA GLY A 108 21.48 4.29 -1.29
C GLY A 108 20.90 2.90 -1.55
N TYR A 109 19.62 2.67 -1.22
CA TYR A 109 18.92 1.40 -1.39
C TYR A 109 17.87 1.44 -2.51
N ARG A 110 18.06 2.33 -3.49
CA ARG A 110 17.11 2.58 -4.56
C ARG A 110 16.80 1.31 -5.34
N LEU A 111 15.52 0.96 -5.40
CA LEU A 111 15.04 -0.23 -6.10
C LEU A 111 14.34 0.15 -7.41
N ARG A 112 14.92 -0.22 -8.56
CA ARG A 112 14.29 0.11 -9.85
C ARG A 112 12.93 -0.56 -9.96
N GLY A 113 11.96 0.13 -10.55
CA GLY A 113 10.57 -0.36 -10.61
C GLY A 113 9.80 -0.28 -9.30
N ALA A 114 10.42 0.13 -8.18
CA ALA A 114 9.69 0.48 -6.98
C ALA A 114 9.09 1.89 -7.11
N ASP A 115 7.79 1.99 -6.89
CA ASP A 115 7.07 3.25 -6.75
C ASP A 115 6.28 3.23 -5.43
N LEU A 116 5.52 4.29 -5.16
CA LEU A 116 4.68 4.38 -3.96
C LEU A 116 3.81 3.14 -3.76
N CYS A 117 3.27 2.58 -4.86
CA CYS A 117 2.39 1.43 -4.84
C CYS A 117 3.17 0.18 -4.40
N VAL A 118 4.30 -0.11 -5.03
CA VAL A 118 5.16 -1.26 -4.67
C VAL A 118 5.65 -1.17 -3.23
N VAL A 119 6.20 -0.01 -2.82
CA VAL A 119 6.72 0.18 -1.45
C VAL A 119 5.59 0.07 -0.41
N SER A 120 4.43 0.67 -0.68
CA SER A 120 3.28 0.55 0.21
C SER A 120 2.75 -0.88 0.32
N ALA A 121 2.86 -1.67 -0.74
CA ALA A 121 2.43 -3.06 -0.74
C ALA A 121 3.39 -3.96 0.02
N LEU A 122 4.70 -3.76 -0.12
CA LEU A 122 5.72 -4.46 0.67
C LEU A 122 5.51 -4.21 2.16
N LEU A 123 5.37 -2.93 2.55
CA LEU A 123 5.11 -2.55 3.94
C LEU A 123 3.73 -3.02 4.42
N GLY A 124 2.69 -2.93 3.60
CA GLY A 124 1.33 -3.32 3.95
C GLY A 124 1.14 -4.83 4.10
N VAL A 125 1.86 -5.65 3.33
CA VAL A 125 1.90 -7.11 3.54
C VAL A 125 2.69 -7.46 4.81
N HIS A 126 3.82 -6.78 5.05
CA HIS A 126 4.66 -7.07 6.21
C HIS A 126 4.06 -6.58 7.53
N GLN A 127 3.38 -5.42 7.52
CA GLN A 127 2.82 -4.74 8.69
C GLN A 127 1.41 -4.18 8.37
N PRO A 128 0.40 -5.05 8.20
CA PRO A 128 -0.94 -4.69 7.73
C PRO A 128 -1.70 -3.75 8.68
N THR A 129 -1.31 -3.67 9.94
CA THR A 129 -1.90 -2.75 10.93
C THR A 129 -1.26 -1.35 10.92
N SER A 130 -0.14 -1.17 10.23
CA SER A 130 0.66 0.06 10.23
C SER A 130 0.68 0.77 8.88
N PHE A 131 0.63 0.04 7.76
CA PHE A 131 0.74 0.63 6.42
C PHE A 131 -0.37 0.17 5.50
N GLY A 132 -0.91 1.11 4.71
CA GLY A 132 -1.90 0.81 3.67
C GLY A 132 -1.43 1.12 2.26
N LEU A 133 -2.19 0.64 1.27
CA LEU A 133 -1.81 0.76 -0.13
C LEU A 133 -1.91 2.20 -0.65
N ALA A 134 -0.79 2.71 -1.16
CA ALA A 134 -0.64 4.03 -1.75
C ALA A 134 -0.68 3.95 -3.29
N ASP A 135 -1.76 3.36 -3.83
CA ASP A 135 -1.96 3.25 -5.27
C ASP A 135 -2.86 4.37 -5.83
N ALA A 136 -3.00 4.41 -7.16
CA ALA A 136 -3.80 5.43 -7.82
C ALA A 136 -5.30 5.39 -7.44
N MET A 137 -5.82 4.21 -7.06
CA MET A 137 -7.20 4.06 -6.59
C MET A 137 -7.35 4.67 -5.21
N SER A 138 -6.49 4.30 -4.25
CA SER A 138 -6.48 4.81 -2.89
C SER A 138 -6.33 6.34 -2.87
N ILE A 139 -5.38 6.88 -3.64
CA ILE A 139 -5.14 8.32 -3.75
C ILE A 139 -6.40 9.05 -4.26
N ARG A 140 -7.07 8.52 -5.29
CA ARG A 140 -8.30 9.12 -5.82
C ARG A 140 -9.44 9.08 -4.80
N ALA A 141 -9.61 7.95 -4.13
CA ALA A 141 -10.65 7.78 -3.12
C ALA A 141 -10.44 8.69 -1.91
N LEU A 142 -9.20 8.80 -1.39
CA LEU A 142 -8.84 9.74 -0.31
C LEU A 142 -9.08 11.21 -0.70
N ARG A 143 -8.79 11.58 -1.96
CA ARG A 143 -9.11 12.93 -2.49
C ARG A 143 -10.61 13.17 -2.59
N ARG A 144 -11.39 12.18 -3.04
CA ARG A 144 -12.87 12.24 -3.09
C ARG A 144 -13.47 12.40 -1.69
N LEU A 145 -12.84 11.77 -0.70
CA LEU A 145 -13.17 11.93 0.71
C LEU A 145 -12.61 13.23 1.30
N GLY A 146 -11.85 14.06 0.57
CA GLY A 146 -11.27 15.30 1.13
C GLY A 146 -10.20 15.07 2.21
N LEU A 147 -9.64 13.85 2.32
CA LEU A 147 -8.62 13.49 3.30
C LEU A 147 -7.19 13.70 2.79
N LEU A 148 -7.00 13.74 1.47
CA LEU A 148 -5.69 13.93 0.84
C LEU A 148 -5.70 15.18 -0.04
N ARG A 149 -4.75 16.09 0.20
CA ARG A 149 -4.51 17.26 -0.65
C ARG A 149 -3.69 16.90 -1.89
N PRO A 150 -3.71 17.72 -2.95
CA PRO A 150 -2.77 17.57 -4.07
C PRO A 150 -1.31 17.61 -3.58
N PHE A 151 -0.45 16.86 -4.25
CA PHE A 151 0.99 16.90 -4.01
C PHE A 151 1.59 18.18 -4.59
N ALA A 152 2.67 18.68 -3.98
CA ALA A 152 3.42 19.77 -4.60
C ALA A 152 4.25 19.26 -5.78
N GLY A 153 4.54 20.12 -6.76
CA GLY A 153 5.25 19.71 -7.99
C GLY A 153 6.66 19.14 -7.74
N ASN A 154 7.38 19.71 -6.78
CA ASN A 154 8.74 19.33 -6.39
C ASN A 154 8.78 18.41 -5.15
N GLU A 155 7.65 17.82 -4.78
CA GLU A 155 7.59 16.95 -3.61
C GLU A 155 8.26 15.60 -3.88
N SER A 156 9.15 15.18 -2.96
CA SER A 156 9.84 13.88 -2.99
C SER A 156 8.85 12.71 -2.97
N TYR A 157 9.30 11.54 -3.43
CA TYR A 157 8.44 10.36 -3.44
C TYR A 157 8.12 9.89 -2.01
N ALA A 158 9.09 9.95 -1.09
CA ALA A 158 8.86 9.69 0.33
C ALA A 158 7.89 10.70 0.97
N GLY A 159 7.98 11.99 0.62
CA GLY A 159 7.03 13.00 1.12
C GLY A 159 5.59 12.72 0.65
N ARG A 160 5.43 12.34 -0.62
CA ARG A 160 4.13 11.90 -1.15
C ARG A 160 3.64 10.63 -0.45
N PHE A 161 4.53 9.66 -0.22
CA PHE A 161 4.21 8.43 0.50
C PHE A 161 3.69 8.74 1.90
N GLN A 162 4.41 9.56 2.67
CA GLN A 162 4.03 9.98 4.01
C GLN A 162 2.63 10.62 4.04
N LYS A 163 2.35 11.60 3.15
CA LYS A 163 1.02 12.23 3.08
C LYS A 163 -0.10 11.23 2.81
N VAL A 164 0.16 10.21 1.99
CA VAL A 164 -0.83 9.16 1.72
C VAL A 164 -1.03 8.28 2.94
N GLN A 165 0.04 7.85 3.62
CA GLN A 165 -0.08 7.06 4.85
C GLN A 165 -0.81 7.83 5.96
N GLU A 166 -0.50 9.10 6.17
CA GLU A 166 -1.21 9.95 7.14
C GLU A 166 -2.71 10.04 6.84
N ALA A 167 -3.08 10.17 5.56
CA ALA A 167 -4.48 10.18 5.14
C ALA A 167 -5.16 8.81 5.36
N LEU A 168 -4.44 7.71 5.13
CA LEU A 168 -4.92 6.35 5.39
C LEU A 168 -5.10 6.10 6.89
N TRP A 169 -4.12 6.47 7.72
CA TRP A 169 -4.18 6.37 9.18
C TRP A 169 -5.40 7.11 9.72
N ARG A 170 -5.60 8.33 9.24
CA ARG A 170 -6.77 9.13 9.61
C ARG A 170 -8.08 8.47 9.17
N LEU A 171 -8.14 7.91 7.96
CA LEU A 171 -9.33 7.20 7.49
C LEU A 171 -9.62 5.97 8.35
N ARG A 172 -8.63 5.12 8.61
CA ARG A 172 -8.76 3.93 9.45
C ARG A 172 -9.28 4.30 10.84
N ALA A 173 -8.72 5.35 11.45
CA ALA A 173 -9.15 5.84 12.75
C ALA A 173 -10.59 6.36 12.75
N LEU A 174 -10.97 7.19 11.76
CA LEU A 174 -12.32 7.74 11.65
C LEU A 174 -13.39 6.67 11.34
N ALA A 175 -13.04 5.66 10.55
CA ALA A 175 -13.95 4.58 10.16
C ALA A 175 -14.00 3.41 11.17
N GLY A 176 -13.02 3.36 12.09
CA GLY A 176 -12.87 2.26 13.05
C GLY A 176 -12.56 0.93 12.36
N PHE A 177 -11.75 0.94 11.30
CA PHE A 177 -11.32 -0.28 10.62
C PHE A 177 -10.20 -0.99 11.40
N GLN A 178 -10.19 -2.32 11.35
CA GLN A 178 -9.24 -3.15 12.10
C GLN A 178 -7.82 -3.01 11.55
N ASP A 179 -7.65 -2.94 10.23
CA ASP A 179 -6.36 -2.87 9.56
C ASP A 179 -6.43 -2.11 8.23
N PHE A 180 -5.30 -2.05 7.53
CA PHE A 180 -5.24 -1.38 6.22
C PHE A 180 -5.72 -2.23 5.05
N GLN A 181 -5.93 -3.52 5.24
CA GLN A 181 -6.57 -4.35 4.23
C GLN A 181 -8.06 -4.03 4.16
N GLU A 182 -8.75 -3.99 5.30
CA GLU A 182 -10.13 -3.53 5.39
C GLU A 182 -10.28 -2.12 4.82
N THR A 183 -9.34 -1.23 5.17
CA THR A 183 -9.29 0.13 4.62
C THR A 183 -9.15 0.13 3.09
N ASP A 184 -8.30 -0.72 2.52
CA ASP A 184 -8.14 -0.87 1.07
C ASP A 184 -9.41 -1.38 0.39
N ILE A 185 -10.09 -2.37 0.98
CA ILE A 185 -11.35 -2.90 0.44
C ILE A 185 -12.44 -1.82 0.46
N PHE A 186 -12.55 -1.05 1.54
CA PHE A 186 -13.45 0.10 1.61
C PHE A 186 -13.19 1.12 0.48
N LEU A 187 -11.92 1.52 0.30
CA LEU A 187 -11.54 2.44 -0.76
C LEU A 187 -11.84 1.86 -2.16
N GLY A 188 -11.60 0.55 -2.32
CA GLY A 188 -11.89 -0.19 -3.55
C GLY A 188 -13.38 -0.26 -3.88
N ALA A 189 -14.25 -0.44 -2.87
CA ALA A 189 -15.71 -0.41 -3.01
C ALA A 189 -16.21 1.00 -3.35
N LEU A 190 -15.68 2.02 -2.67
CA LEU A 190 -15.99 3.42 -2.94
C LEU A 190 -15.60 3.82 -4.38
N ALA A 191 -14.42 3.39 -4.83
CA ALA A 191 -13.92 3.67 -6.17
C ALA A 191 -14.73 2.97 -7.27
N ARG A 192 -15.34 1.82 -6.96
CA ARG A 192 -16.22 1.07 -7.87
C ARG A 192 -17.68 1.53 -7.83
N GLY A 193 -18.01 2.53 -7.01
CA GLY A 193 -19.37 3.03 -6.86
C GLY A 193 -20.31 2.05 -6.16
N MET A 194 -19.76 1.09 -5.43
CA MET A 194 -20.55 0.10 -4.67
C MET A 194 -21.14 0.71 -3.39
N LEU A 195 -20.56 1.81 -2.91
CA LEU A 195 -21.05 2.54 -1.75
C LEU A 195 -21.90 3.73 -2.19
N SER A 196 -23.18 3.72 -1.81
CA SER A 196 -24.08 4.87 -1.93
C SER A 196 -23.96 5.73 -0.67
N ALA A 197 -23.74 7.04 -0.86
CA ALA A 197 -23.90 8.03 0.21
C ALA A 197 -25.31 8.62 0.18
#